data_AF-A0A3Q9IYY1-F1
#
_entry.id   AF-A0A3Q9IYY1-F1
#
_cell.length_a   1.000
_cell.length_b   1.000
_cell.length_c   1.000
_cell.angle_alpha   90.00
_cell.angle_beta   90.00
_cell.angle_gamma   90.00
#
_symmetry.space_group_name_H-M   'P 1'
#
loop_
_entity.id
_entity.type
_entity.pdbx_description
1 polymer ?
#
loop_
_entity_poly.entity_id
_entity_poly.type
_entity_poly.pdbx_seq_one_letter_code
_entity_poly.pdbx_strand_id
1 'polypeptide(L)'
;MLGNLTGWHFLILLAVILLVFGAAKLPALAKSMGQSARVFKGEIKAMKEEDAATAAPVATNTAAPQPTVAPVVADAPVSAPAHSSGAADTKP
;
A
#
# COMPACT_ATOMS: atom_id res chain seq x y z
N MET A 1 -0.06 -9.78 45.14
CA MET A 1 0.04 -8.30 45.05
C MET A 1 0.44 -7.86 43.64
N LEU A 2 -0.33 -8.22 42.61
CA LEU A 2 0.02 -7.95 41.19
C LEU A 2 -1.18 -7.48 40.34
N GLY A 3 -2.30 -7.12 41.00
CA GLY A 3 -3.56 -6.75 40.32
C GLY A 3 -3.71 -5.26 40.03
N ASN A 4 -2.73 -4.44 40.43
CA ASN A 4 -2.77 -2.97 40.27
C ASN A 4 -1.95 -2.45 39.08
N LEU A 5 -1.52 -3.29 38.14
CA LEU A 5 -1.06 -2.86 36.80
C LEU A 5 -2.29 -2.49 35.94
N THR A 6 -3.16 -1.69 36.55
CA THR A 6 -4.37 -1.12 36.02
C THR A 6 -4.05 -0.47 34.69
N GLY A 7 -4.75 -0.88 33.63
CA GLY A 7 -4.64 -0.28 32.29
C GLY A 7 -4.78 1.24 32.26
N TRP A 8 -5.16 1.86 33.39
CA TRP A 8 -5.05 3.30 33.63
C TRP A 8 -3.63 3.86 33.42
N HIS A 9 -2.57 3.12 33.79
CA HIS A 9 -1.19 3.53 33.54
C HIS A 9 -0.88 3.62 32.04
N PHE A 10 -1.44 2.71 31.24
CA PHE A 10 -1.31 2.75 29.79
C PHE A 10 -1.99 3.98 29.18
N LEU A 11 -3.16 4.38 29.70
CA LEU A 11 -3.83 5.60 29.25
C LEU A 11 -3.00 6.85 29.59
N ILE A 12 -2.39 6.91 30.78
CA ILE A 12 -1.51 8.01 31.18
C ILE A 12 -0.28 8.06 30.27
N LEU A 13 0.37 6.93 30.01
CA LEU A 13 1.52 6.87 29.13
C LEU A 13 1.15 7.28 27.70
N LEU A 14 0.01 6.80 27.19
CA LEU A 14 -0.52 7.19 25.90
C LEU A 14 -0.78 8.70 25.86
N ALA A 15 -1.38 9.28 26.89
CA ALA A 15 -1.61 10.71 26.99
C ALA A 15 -0.31 11.53 26.93
N VAL A 16 0.75 11.08 27.64
CA VAL A 16 2.07 11.73 27.59
C VAL A 16 2.68 11.65 26.18
N ILE A 17 2.59 10.50 25.52
CA ILE A 17 3.09 10.34 24.14
C ILE A 17 2.27 11.23 23.18
N LEU A 18 0.96 11.29 23.31
CA LEU A 18 0.12 12.21 22.51
C LEU A 18 0.47 13.68 22.78
N LEU A 19 0.87 14.05 23.99
CA LEU A 19 1.26 15.42 24.31
C LEU A 19 2.59 15.81 23.67
N VAL A 20 3.56 14.89 23.63
CA VAL A 20 4.89 15.13 23.04
C VAL A 20 4.86 15.03 21.51
N PHE A 21 4.19 14.01 20.97
CA PHE A 21 4.17 13.74 19.53
C PHE A 21 2.97 14.38 18.81
N GLY A 22 1.87 14.64 19.52
CA GLY A 22 0.61 15.13 18.95
C GLY A 22 -0.33 14.01 18.49
N ALA A 23 -1.64 14.26 18.57
CA ALA A 23 -2.69 13.30 18.20
C ALA A 23 -2.65 12.87 16.72
N ALA A 24 -2.13 13.71 15.82
CA ALA A 24 -2.04 13.41 14.39
C ALA A 24 -0.79 12.59 14.00
N LYS A 25 0.30 12.65 14.79
CA LYS A 25 1.58 12.02 14.41
C LYS A 25 1.66 10.56 14.81
N LEU A 26 1.08 10.16 15.94
CA LEU A 26 0.96 8.75 16.34
C LEU A 26 0.26 7.87 15.29
N PRO A 27 -0.95 8.22 14.80
CA PRO A 27 -1.63 7.40 13.79
C PRO A 27 -0.92 7.45 12.43
N ALA A 28 -0.30 8.58 12.07
CA ALA A 28 0.48 8.67 10.83
C ALA A 28 1.69 7.73 10.85
N LEU A 29 2.46 7.73 11.95
CA LEU A 29 3.62 6.84 12.14
C LEU A 29 3.20 5.37 12.23
N ALA A 30 2.11 5.07 12.95
CA ALA A 30 1.57 3.72 13.03
C ALA A 30 1.13 3.21 11.64
N LYS A 31 0.53 4.07 10.81
CA LYS A 31 0.09 3.70 9.46
C LYS A 31 1.27 3.43 8.53
N SER A 32 2.32 4.27 8.54
CA SER A 32 3.51 4.04 7.72
C SER A 32 4.30 2.81 8.18
N MET A 33 4.49 2.66 9.50
CA MET A 33 5.21 1.51 10.06
C MET A 33 4.42 0.21 9.87
N GLY A 34 3.08 0.26 9.96
CA GLY A 34 2.19 -0.87 9.73
C GLY A 34 2.20 -1.35 8.28
N GLN A 35 2.34 -0.45 7.30
CA GLN A 35 2.51 -0.81 5.90
C GLN A 35 3.82 -1.58 5.67
N SER A 36 4.94 -1.08 6.20
CA SER A 36 6.24 -1.78 6.11
C SER A 36 6.20 -3.14 6.82
N ALA A 37 5.59 -3.19 8.02
CA ALA A 37 5.45 -4.43 8.77
C ALA A 37 4.57 -5.45 8.05
N ARG A 38 3.54 -5.03 7.29
CA ARG A 38 2.68 -5.93 6.51
C ARG A 38 3.43 -6.57 5.35
N VAL A 39 4.25 -5.80 4.63
CA VAL A 39 5.10 -6.33 3.55
C VAL A 39 6.08 -7.35 4.13
N PHE A 40 6.82 -6.96 5.17
CA PHE A 40 7.78 -7.84 5.83
C PHE A 40 7.13 -9.11 6.40
N LYS A 41 5.94 -9.01 7.02
CA LYS A 41 5.17 -10.16 7.50
C LYS A 41 4.75 -11.10 6.37
N GLY A 42 4.42 -10.55 5.19
CA GLY A 42 4.09 -11.32 3.99
C GLY A 42 5.29 -12.12 3.48
N GLU A 43 6.45 -11.47 3.39
CA GLU A 43 7.71 -12.11 2.99
C GLU A 43 8.15 -13.18 3.99
N ILE A 44 8.09 -12.90 5.30
CA ILE A 44 8.39 -13.90 6.33
C ILE A 44 7.42 -15.08 6.26
N LYS A 45 6.14 -14.82 6.01
CA LYS A 45 5.13 -15.87 5.92
C LYS A 45 5.38 -16.74 4.69
N ALA A 46 5.72 -16.16 3.54
CA ALA A 46 6.11 -16.89 2.34
C ALA A 46 7.34 -17.77 2.59
N MET A 47 8.40 -17.25 3.20
CA MET A 47 9.57 -18.06 3.56
C MET A 47 9.21 -19.22 4.50
N LYS A 48 8.34 -18.99 5.47
CA LYS A 48 7.91 -20.00 6.44
C LYS A 48 6.95 -21.03 5.83
N GLU A 49 6.16 -20.63 4.83
CA GLU A 49 5.34 -21.54 4.02
C GLU A 49 6.20 -22.34 3.04
N GLU A 50 7.26 -21.77 2.47
CA GLU A 50 8.22 -22.46 1.59
C GLU A 50 9.04 -23.51 2.34
N ASP A 51 9.44 -23.22 3.59
CA ASP A 51 10.07 -24.18 4.50
C ASP A 51 9.12 -25.36 4.83
N ALA A 52 7.81 -25.09 4.92
CA ALA A 52 6.78 -26.12 5.12
C ALA A 52 6.32 -26.80 3.82
N ALA A 53 6.45 -26.16 2.66
CA ALA A 53 5.99 -26.62 1.35
C ALA A 53 6.93 -27.64 0.68
N THR A 54 8.04 -28.02 1.33
CA THR A 54 8.68 -29.31 1.02
C THR A 54 7.77 -30.51 1.33
N ALA A 55 6.55 -30.26 1.85
CA ALA A 55 5.44 -31.20 2.00
C ALA A 55 4.13 -30.72 1.31
N ALA A 56 4.12 -30.55 -0.03
CA ALA A 56 2.95 -30.65 -0.93
C ALA A 56 1.79 -29.60 -0.83
N PRO A 57 0.91 -29.44 -1.86
CA PRO A 57 0.69 -28.11 -2.45
C PRO A 57 -0.76 -27.55 -2.49
N VAL A 58 -0.82 -26.24 -2.79
CA VAL A 58 -1.87 -25.37 -3.39
C VAL A 58 -3.19 -25.02 -2.67
N ALA A 59 -3.50 -23.71 -2.83
CA ALA A 59 -4.80 -23.06 -3.02
C ALA A 59 -5.40 -22.29 -1.83
N THR A 60 -5.22 -20.96 -1.87
CA THR A 60 -6.31 -20.04 -1.50
C THR A 60 -6.32 -18.88 -2.49
N ASN A 61 -7.10 -19.08 -3.55
CA ASN A 61 -7.62 -18.03 -4.41
C ASN A 61 -8.48 -17.08 -3.55
N THR A 62 -7.98 -15.89 -3.23
CA THR A 62 -8.82 -14.79 -2.71
C THR A 62 -9.23 -13.93 -3.89
N ALA A 63 -10.48 -14.08 -4.30
CA ALA A 63 -11.13 -13.25 -5.31
C ALA A 63 -11.07 -11.77 -4.92
N ALA A 64 -10.43 -10.94 -5.76
CA ALA A 64 -10.66 -9.51 -5.78
C ALA A 64 -11.93 -9.22 -6.60
N PRO A 65 -12.88 -8.41 -6.13
CA PRO A 65 -13.96 -7.94 -6.99
C PRO A 65 -13.36 -6.98 -8.02
N GLN A 66 -13.25 -7.46 -9.26
CA GLN A 66 -12.89 -6.66 -10.43
C GLN A 66 -14.07 -5.74 -10.76
N PRO A 67 -13.91 -4.40 -10.76
CA PRO A 67 -14.91 -3.52 -11.36
C PRO A 67 -14.84 -3.71 -12.88
N THR A 68 -15.79 -4.45 -13.42
CA THR A 68 -16.09 -4.45 -14.86
C THR A 68 -16.61 -3.08 -15.25
N VAL A 69 -15.77 -2.26 -15.89
CA VAL A 69 -16.22 -1.17 -16.75
C VAL A 69 -15.88 -1.55 -18.19
N ALA A 70 -16.94 -1.74 -18.96
CA ALA A 70 -16.99 -2.32 -20.29
C ALA A 70 -16.12 -1.56 -21.32
N PRO A 71 -15.58 -2.26 -22.34
CA PRO A 71 -15.02 -1.57 -23.50
C PRO A 71 -16.19 -1.00 -24.30
N VAL A 72 -16.43 0.30 -24.18
CA VAL A 72 -17.23 1.04 -25.16
C VAL A 72 -16.41 1.07 -26.45
N VAL A 73 -16.70 0.10 -27.32
CA VAL A 73 -16.44 0.21 -28.75
C VAL A 73 -17.52 1.12 -29.31
N ALA A 74 -17.17 2.38 -29.55
CA ALA A 74 -17.94 3.30 -30.37
C ALA A 74 -16.97 4.00 -31.31
N ASP A 75 -16.88 3.42 -32.52
CA ASP A 75 -16.92 4.07 -33.83
C ASP A 75 -16.10 5.36 -34.06
N ALA A 76 -15.18 5.28 -35.03
CA ALA A 76 -14.29 6.35 -35.50
C ALA A 76 -15.05 7.50 -36.22
N PRO A 77 -14.46 8.70 -36.35
CA PRO A 77 -13.80 8.99 -37.64
C PRO A 77 -12.52 9.84 -37.54
N VAL A 78 -11.54 9.47 -38.37
CA VAL A 78 -10.51 10.29 -39.05
C VAL A 78 -10.20 11.70 -38.54
N SER A 79 -8.93 11.92 -38.17
CA SER A 79 -8.10 13.05 -38.63
C SER A 79 -6.63 12.83 -38.27
N ALA A 80 -5.85 12.36 -39.25
CA ALA A 80 -4.43 12.74 -39.41
C ALA A 80 -4.41 13.90 -40.42
N PRO A 81 -3.57 14.94 -40.30
CA PRO A 81 -2.10 14.86 -40.30
C PRO A 81 -1.52 15.81 -39.19
N ALA A 82 -0.24 16.09 -38.97
CA ALA A 82 0.92 16.13 -39.83
C ALA A 82 2.19 16.10 -38.98
N HIS A 83 3.25 15.58 -39.59
CA HIS A 83 4.63 15.61 -39.15
C HIS A 83 5.09 17.04 -38.84
N SER A 84 5.62 17.27 -37.63
CA SER A 84 6.47 18.42 -37.35
C SER A 84 7.85 18.18 -37.98
N SER A 85 7.96 18.41 -39.29
CA SER A 85 9.23 18.65 -39.97
C SER A 85 9.35 20.16 -40.16
N GLY A 86 9.99 20.82 -39.19
CA GLY A 86 10.27 22.25 -39.19
C GLY A 86 11.78 22.46 -39.23
N ALA A 87 12.28 22.57 -40.45
CA ALA A 87 13.64 22.96 -40.75
C ALA A 87 13.86 24.46 -40.46
N ALA A 88 15.13 24.77 -40.13
CA ALA A 88 15.82 26.03 -40.37
C ALA A 88 15.42 27.25 -39.52
N ASP A 89 16.35 27.66 -38.66
CA ASP A 89 16.70 29.08 -38.57
C ASP A 89 18.22 29.21 -38.38
N THR A 90 18.89 29.32 -39.54
CA THR A 90 20.25 29.83 -39.71
C THR A 90 20.13 31.33 -39.86
N LYS A 91 20.74 32.09 -38.96
CA LYS A 91 20.69 33.56 -38.98
C LYS A 91 22.04 34.15 -39.45
N PRO A 92 22.03 35.20 -40.29
CA PRO A 92 23.22 35.94 -40.71
C PRO A 92 23.80 36.84 -39.61
#